data_AF-A0A7K9RJL5-F1
#
_entry.id   AF-A0A7K9RJL5-F1
#
_cell.length_a   1.000
_cell.length_b   1.000
_cell.length_c   1.000
_cell.angle_alpha   90.00
_cell.angle_beta   90.00
_cell.angle_gamma   90.00
#
_symmetry.space_group_name_H-M   'P 1'
#
loop_
_entity.id
_entity.type
_entity.pdbx_description
1 polymer ?
#
loop_
_entity_poly.entity_id
_entity_poly.type
_entity_poly.pdbx_seq_one_letter_code
_entity_poly.pdbx_strand_id
1 'polypeptide(L)'
;LVEEAHVMKDPFTPDKDKFLIAESHCSLCSRAVCVGTDCSLFYSKSFCLPCVKENLKTFPLEIQEDMDKRKPQHKSCNKNINT
;
A
#
# COMPACT_ATOMS: atom_id res chain seq x y z
N LEU A 1 4.13 29.90 27.09
CA LEU A 1 3.08 28.87 27.29
C LEU A 1 3.46 27.70 26.39
N VAL A 2 3.85 26.57 26.98
CA VAL A 2 4.17 25.34 26.23
C VAL A 2 2.90 24.50 26.27
N GLU A 3 2.33 24.18 25.11
CA GLU A 3 1.14 23.32 25.04
C GLU A 3 1.50 21.88 25.45
N GLU A 4 0.63 21.24 26.23
CA GLU A 4 0.75 19.83 26.59
C GLU A 4 0.46 18.95 25.36
N ALA A 5 1.52 18.48 24.71
CA ALA A 5 1.39 17.51 23.62
C ALA A 5 1.15 16.10 24.18
N HIS A 6 -0.01 15.51 23.87
CA HIS A 6 -0.33 14.12 24.22
C HIS A 6 0.26 13.16 23.17
N VAL A 7 1.25 12.36 23.58
CA VAL A 7 1.84 11.32 22.72
C VAL A 7 1.11 10.00 23.00
N MET A 8 0.21 9.60 22.09
CA MET A 8 -0.43 8.28 22.14
C MET A 8 0.49 7.23 21.52
N LYS A 9 0.73 6.14 22.26
CA LYS A 9 1.40 4.95 21.70
C LYS A 9 0.46 4.26 20.72
N ASP A 10 1.00 3.67 19.66
CA ASP A 10 0.23 2.80 18.77
C ASP A 10 -0.52 1.73 19.60
N PRO A 11 -1.87 1.72 19.61
CA PRO A 11 -2.64 0.76 20.40
C PRO A 11 -2.60 -0.65 19.82
N PHE A 12 -2.15 -0.83 18.57
CA PHE A 12 -2.11 -2.11 17.89
C PHE A 12 -0.77 -2.83 18.07
N THR A 13 0.31 -2.08 18.32
CA THR A 13 1.64 -2.68 18.48
C THR A 13 2.42 -2.07 19.64
N PRO A 14 2.69 -2.83 20.72
CA PRO A 14 3.52 -2.35 21.83
C PRO A 14 5.03 -2.32 21.50
N ASP A 15 5.45 -3.06 20.46
CA ASP A 15 6.83 -3.07 19.94
C ASP A 15 7.09 -1.87 19.04
N LYS A 16 8.21 -1.16 19.28
CA LYS A 16 8.53 0.12 18.63
C LYS A 16 8.96 0.03 17.16
N ASP A 17 8.95 -1.17 16.55
CA ASP A 17 9.56 -1.41 15.25
C ASP A 17 8.66 -2.20 14.27
N LYS A 18 7.35 -2.26 14.55
CA LYS A 18 6.38 -2.88 13.63
C LYS A 18 5.50 -1.79 13.03
N PHE A 19 5.35 -1.84 11.71
CA PHE A 19 4.48 -0.91 10.99
C PHE A 19 3.06 -1.46 10.97
N LEU A 20 2.08 -0.61 11.28
CA LEU A 20 0.68 -0.92 11.03
C LEU A 20 0.47 -0.97 9.51
N ILE A 21 0.19 -2.14 8.96
CA ILE A 21 -0.18 -2.31 7.56
C ILE A 21 -1.70 -2.18 7.46
N ALA A 22 -2.18 -1.04 6.98
CA ALA A 22 -3.59 -0.87 6.63
C ALA A 22 -3.90 -1.63 5.32
N GLU A 23 -5.10 -2.20 5.25
CA GLU A 23 -5.62 -2.86 4.05
C GLU A 23 -6.55 -1.92 3.28
N SER A 24 -6.55 -2.04 1.95
CA SER A 24 -7.54 -1.42 1.07
C SER A 24 -8.00 -2.41 0.00
N HIS A 25 -9.00 -2.03 -0.80
CA HIS A 25 -9.51 -2.88 -1.88
C HIS A 25 -9.13 -2.30 -3.24
N CYS A 26 -8.66 -3.16 -4.15
CA CYS A 26 -8.43 -2.77 -5.53
C CYS A 26 -9.75 -2.33 -6.19
N SER A 27 -9.79 -1.14 -6.78
CA SER A 27 -11.02 -0.61 -7.39
C SER A 27 -11.42 -1.29 -8.71
N LEU A 28 -10.57 -2.14 -9.27
CA LEU A 28 -10.85 -2.89 -10.50
C LEU A 28 -11.30 -4.33 -10.23
N CYS A 29 -10.67 -5.01 -9.28
CA CYS A 29 -10.92 -6.43 -9.01
C CYS A 29 -11.43 -6.73 -7.59
N SER A 30 -11.60 -5.70 -6.76
CA SER A 30 -12.04 -5.80 -5.36
C SER A 30 -11.16 -6.67 -4.45
N ARG A 31 -9.96 -7.06 -4.89
CA ARG A 31 -9.04 -7.83 -4.06
C ARG A 31 -8.46 -6.96 -2.95
N ALA A 32 -8.41 -7.53 -1.75
CA ALA A 32 -7.59 -7.09 -0.62
C ALA A 32 -6.14 -6.78 -1.03
N VAL A 33 -5.65 -5.58 -0.73
CA VAL A 33 -4.27 -5.15 -0.96
C VAL A 33 -3.74 -4.33 0.21
N CYS A 34 -2.45 -4.49 0.50
CA CYS A 34 -1.77 -3.65 1.49
C CYS A 34 -1.66 -2.21 0.97
N VAL A 35 -1.84 -1.20 1.83
CA VAL A 35 -1.76 0.24 1.49
C VAL A 35 -0.30 0.69 1.21
N GLY A 36 0.67 -0.21 1.39
CA GLY A 36 2.06 0.05 1.02
C GLY A 36 2.26 0.20 -0.49
N THR A 37 3.13 1.13 -0.87
CA THR A 37 3.49 1.44 -2.27
C THR A 37 4.06 0.24 -3.02
N ASP A 38 4.60 -0.75 -2.30
CA ASP A 38 5.13 -2.00 -2.86
C ASP A 38 4.04 -3.03 -3.17
N CYS A 39 2.83 -2.87 -2.64
CA CYS A 39 1.70 -3.80 -2.85
C CYS A 39 0.60 -3.22 -3.76
N SER A 40 0.40 -1.91 -3.69
CA SER A 40 -0.68 -1.22 -4.37
C SER A 40 -0.26 0.17 -4.83
N LEU A 41 -1.02 0.70 -5.78
CA LEU A 41 -0.93 2.08 -6.23
C LEU A 41 -2.15 2.83 -5.71
N PHE A 42 -1.93 3.96 -5.04
CA PHE A 42 -2.99 4.93 -4.74
C PHE A 42 -2.84 6.15 -5.65
N TYR A 43 -3.93 6.51 -6.34
CA TYR A 43 -4.03 7.76 -7.09
C TYR A 43 -5.28 8.52 -6.66
N SER A 44 -6.44 8.19 -7.25
CA SER A 44 -7.77 8.60 -6.72
C SER A 44 -8.44 7.49 -5.91
N LYS A 45 -8.00 6.25 -6.13
CA LYS A 45 -8.43 5.02 -5.44
C LYS A 45 -7.24 4.04 -5.39
N SER A 46 -7.38 2.97 -4.61
CA SER A 46 -6.35 1.90 -4.54
C SER A 46 -6.50 0.90 -5.68
N PHE A 47 -5.38 0.49 -6.26
CA PHE A 47 -5.30 -0.52 -7.31
C PHE A 47 -4.19 -1.53 -7.01
N CYS A 48 -4.46 -2.82 -7.19
CA CYS A 48 -3.42 -3.84 -7.09
C CYS A 48 -2.44 -3.71 -8.26
N LEU A 49 -1.15 -3.98 -8.04
CA LEU A 49 -0.13 -3.88 -9.08
C LEU A 49 -0.44 -4.68 -10.37
N PRO A 50 -1.03 -5.89 -10.32
CA PRO A 50 -1.47 -6.58 -11.54
C PRO A 50 -2.44 -5.75 -12.38
N CYS A 51 -3.49 -5.20 -11.77
CA CYS A 51 -4.47 -4.39 -12.48
C CYS A 51 -3.87 -3.07 -13.00
N VAL A 52 -2.89 -2.48 -12.28
CA VAL A 52 -2.16 -1.31 -12.78
C VAL A 52 -1.39 -1.66 -14.05
N LYS A 53 -0.67 -2.79 -14.08
CA LYS A 53 0.11 -3.23 -15.26
C LYS A 53 -0.78 -3.54 -16.46
N GLU A 54 -1.90 -4.22 -16.24
CA GLU A 54 -2.87 -4.54 -17.31
C GLU A 54 -3.51 -3.30 -17.90
N ASN A 55 -3.75 -2.27 -17.07
CA ASN A 55 -4.45 -1.04 -17.47
C ASN A 55 -3.51 0.17 -17.57
N LEU A 56 -2.18 -0.05 -17.67
CA LEU A 56 -1.17 1.01 -17.48
C LEU A 56 -1.39 2.21 -18.41
N LYS A 57 -1.80 1.94 -19.65
CA LYS A 57 -2.06 2.96 -20.69
C LYS A 57 -3.24 3.89 -20.37
N THR A 58 -4.11 3.50 -19.43
CA THR A 58 -5.27 4.30 -18.99
C THR A 58 -4.93 5.25 -17.86
N PHE A 59 -3.77 5.07 -17.21
CA PHE A 59 -3.31 5.95 -16.16
C PHE A 59 -2.59 7.19 -16.74
N PRO A 60 -2.51 8.31 -16.00
CA PRO A 60 -1.71 9.47 -16.39
C PRO A 60 -0.23 9.12 -16.63
N LEU A 61 0.46 9.88 -17.48
CA LEU A 61 1.87 9.67 -17.85
C LEU A 61 2.80 9.53 -16.64
N GLU A 62 2.57 10.32 -15.59
CA GLU A 62 3.34 10.26 -14.34
C GLU A 62 3.35 8.85 -13.71
N ILE A 63 2.19 8.17 -13.71
CA ILE A 63 2.06 6.81 -13.19
C ILE A 63 2.73 5.80 -14.11
N GLN A 64 2.63 6.02 -15.43
CA GLN A 64 3.29 5.16 -16.41
C GLN A 64 4.81 5.18 -16.20
N GLU A 65 5.39 6.38 -16.07
CA GLU A 65 6.81 6.56 -15.80
C GLU A 65 7.26 6.03 -14.43
N ASP A 66 6.43 6.14 -13.39
CA ASP A 66 6.72 5.58 -12.07
C ASP A 66 6.80 4.04 -12.12
N MET A 67 5.88 3.39 -12.86
CA MET A 67 5.89 1.92 -13.00
C MET A 67 7.14 1.41 -13.68
N ASP A 68 7.68 2.13 -14.65
CA ASP A 68 8.91 1.75 -15.36
C ASP A 68 10.16 1.87 -14.48
N LYS A 69 10.14 2.77 -13.48
CA LYS A 69 11.26 3.01 -12.55
C LYS A 69 11.25 2.07 -11.34
N ARG A 70 10.14 1.37 -11.08
CA ARG A 70 10.01 0.46 -9.93
C ARG A 70 10.89 -0.78 -10.10
N LYS A 71 11.96 -0.86 -9.30
CA LYS A 71 12.70 -2.12 -9.11
C LYS A 71 11.84 -3.10 -8.31
N PRO A 72 11.76 -4.40 -8.68
CA PRO A 72 11.14 -5.41 -7.84
C PRO A 72 11.94 -5.59 -6.56
N GLN A 73 11.57 -4.86 -5.51
CA GLN A 73 12.07 -5.10 -4.15
C GLN A 73 11.30 -6.33 -3.63
N HIS A 74 11.94 -7.50 -3.72
CA HIS A 74 11.39 -8.77 -3.29
C HIS A 74 11.26 -8.79 -1.75
N LYS A 75 10.17 -8.25 -1.21
CA LYS A 75 9.72 -8.58 0.14
C LYS A 75 8.41 -9.35 0.01
N SER A 76 8.51 -10.67 0.17
CA SER A 76 7.37 -11.57 0.12
C SER A 76 6.32 -11.11 1.14
N CYS A 77 5.15 -10.66 0.67
CA CYS A 77 3.96 -10.64 1.48
C CYS A 77 3.39 -12.07 1.45
N ASN A 78 3.89 -12.93 2.35
CA ASN A 78 3.37 -14.28 2.52
C ASN A 78 1.89 -14.20 2.89
N LYS A 79 1.02 -14.64 1.98
CA LYS A 79 -0.38 -14.90 2.28
C LYS A 79 -0.48 -16.28 2.93
N ASN A 80 -0.53 -16.33 4.25
CA ASN A 80 -1.14 -17.46 4.95
C ASN A 80 -2.55 -17.02 5.38
N ILE A 81 -3.51 -17.20 4.48
CA ILE A 81 -4.92 -17.31 4.87
C ILE A 81 -5.23 -18.81 4.80
N ASN A 82 -5.19 -19.44 5.96
CA ASN A 82 -5.72 -20.79 6.13
C ASN A 82 -7.24 -20.71 6.00
N THR A 83 -7.79 -21.68 5.28
CA THR A 83 -9.24 -21.94 5.14
C THR A 83 -9.80 -22.47 6.45
#